data_AF-A0A6S6TG14-F1
#
_entry.id   AF-A0A6S6TG14-F1
#
_cell.length_a   1.000
_cell.length_b   1.000
_cell.length_c   1.000
_cell.angle_alpha   90.00
_cell.angle_beta   90.00
_cell.angle_gamma   90.00
#
_symmetry.space_group_name_H-M   'P 1'
#
loop_
_entity.id
_entity.type
_entity.pdbx_description
1 polymer ?
#
loop_
_entity_poly.entity_id
_entity_poly.type
_entity_poly.pdbx_seq_one_letter_code
_entity_poly.pdbx_strand_id
1 'polypeptide(L)' 'MRKQKHFIVTKLVRDDTDQIRACELEAVINREATTIDWQELKDESHWTMGWK' A
#
# COMPACT_ATOMS: atom_id res chain seq x y z
N MET A 1 -14.92 6.72 15.52
CA MET A 1 -13.67 7.13 14.85
C MET A 1 -13.50 6.28 13.59
N ARG A 2 -13.76 6.85 12.41
CA ARG A 2 -13.55 6.15 11.13
C ARG A 2 -12.06 6.09 10.84
N LYS A 3 -11.38 5.07 11.40
CA LYS A 3 -9.94 4.90 11.20
C LYS A 3 -9.77 4.19 9.86
N GLN A 4 -9.49 4.96 8.80
CA GLN A 4 -9.01 4.45 7.51
C GLN A 4 -7.73 3.66 7.77
N LYS A 5 -7.86 2.34 7.93
CA LYS A 5 -6.75 1.44 8.29
C LYS A 5 -6.61 0.27 7.33
N HIS A 6 -7.61 0.07 6.47
CA HIS A 6 -7.59 -0.99 5.48
C HIS A 6 -7.29 -0.36 4.12
N PHE A 7 -6.22 -0.87 3.54
CA PHE A 7 -5.74 -0.48 2.23
C PHE A 7 -5.58 -1.74 1.40
N ILE A 8 -5.79 -1.63 0.11
CA ILE A 8 -5.53 -2.68 -0.87
C ILE A 8 -4.47 -2.20 -1.85
N VAL A 9 -3.57 -3.08 -2.25
CA VAL A 9 -2.63 -2.78 -3.34
C VAL A 9 -3.39 -2.92 -4.66
N THR A 10 -3.52 -1.83 -5.41
CA THR A 10 -4.22 -1.81 -6.71
C THR A 10 -3.25 -1.81 -7.89
N LYS A 11 -2.05 -1.25 -7.72
CA LYS A 11 -1.02 -1.20 -8.77
C LYS A 11 0.39 -1.38 -8.21
N LEU A 12 1.28 -1.88 -9.07
CA LEU A 12 2.72 -1.96 -8.84
C LEU A 12 3.43 -1.03 -9.82
N VAL A 13 4.31 -0.19 -9.30
CA VAL A 13 5.18 0.70 -10.07
C VAL A 13 6.54 0.04 -10.19
N ARG A 14 6.98 -0.15 -11.43
CA ARG A 14 8.27 -0.76 -11.77
C ARG A 14 9.20 0.27 -12.39
N ASP A 15 10.49 0.11 -12.19
CA ASP A 15 11.51 0.90 -12.88
C ASP A 15 11.85 0.31 -14.27
N ASP A 16 12.79 0.97 -14.96
CA ASP A 16 13.26 0.59 -16.30
C ASP A 16 13.91 -0.81 -16.35
N THR A 17 14.22 -1.40 -15.20
CA THR A 17 14.78 -2.76 -15.08
C THR A 17 13.72 -3.80 -14.66
N ASP A 18 12.44 -3.44 -14.73
CA ASP A 18 11.29 -4.24 -14.31
C ASP A 18 11.28 -4.57 -12.79
N GLN A 19 12.05 -3.83 -11.98
CA GLN A 19 12.05 -3.99 -10.53
C GLN A 19 10.95 -3.14 -9.89
N ILE A 20 10.24 -3.70 -8.91
CA ILE A 20 9.22 -2.97 -8.16
C ILE A 20 9.90 -1.89 -7.31
N ARG A 21 9.46 -0.64 -7.48
CA ARG A 21 9.91 0.52 -6.70
C ARG A 21 8.85 1.07 -5.77
N ALA A 22 7.59 0.97 -6.18
CA ALA A 22 6.49 1.47 -5.38
C ALA A 22 5.22 0.67 -5.65
N CYS A 23 4.22 0.86 -4.79
CA CYS A 23 2.89 0.35 -5.00
C CYS A 23 1.84 1.42 -4.71
N GLU A 24 0.72 1.33 -5.42
CA GLU A 24 -0.46 2.15 -5.16
C GLU A 24 -1.34 1.44 -4.13
N LEU A 25 -1.56 2.09 -3.00
CA LEU A 25 -2.49 1.70 -1.96
C LEU A 25 -3.78 2.48 -2.10
N GLU A 26 -4.89 1.79 -2.25
CA GLU A 26 -6.22 2.38 -2.23
C GLU A 26 -6.89 2.13 -0.87
N ALA A 27 -7.31 3.21 -0.21
CA ALA A 27 -8.09 3.14 1.01
C ALA A 27 -9.50 2.63 0.70
N VAL A 28 -9.91 1.55 1.36
CA VAL A 28 -11.17 0.83 1.04
C VAL A 28 -12.42 1.69 1.22
N ILE A 29 -12.39 2.65 2.16
CA ILE A 29 -13.59 3.42 2.56
C ILE A 29 -13.89 4.57 1.60
N ASN A 30 -12.87 5.34 1.22
CA ASN A 30 -13.02 6.56 0.41
C ASN A 30 -12.43 6.41 -0.99
N ARG A 31 -11.77 5.27 -1.30
CA ARG A 31 -11.11 5.00 -2.57
C ARG A 31 -10.02 6.01 -2.91
N GLU A 32 -9.44 6.64 -1.88
CA GLU A 32 -8.27 7.47 -2.06
C GLU A 32 -7.06 6.58 -2.31
N ALA A 33 -6.39 6.83 -3.42
CA ALA A 33 -5.17 6.14 -3.80
C ALA A 33 -3.94 6.96 -3.39
N THR A 34 -2.97 6.30 -2.79
CA THR A 34 -1.65 6.87 -2.47
C THR A 34 -0.56 5.94 -2.96
N THR A 35 0.58 6.49 -3.37
CA THR A 35 1.74 5.70 -3.77
C THR A 35 2.77 5.72 -2.65
N ILE A 36 3.29 4.55 -2.28
CA ILE A 36 4.33 4.38 -1.25
C ILE A 36 5.46 3.51 -1.77
N ASP A 37 6.62 3.55 -1.11
CA ASP A 37 7.65 2.53 -1.35
C ASP A 37 7.10 1.17 -0.89
N TRP A 38 7.17 0.17 -1.77
CA TRP A 38 6.64 -1.16 -1.47
C TRP A 38 7.39 -1.82 -0.30
N GLN A 39 8.63 -1.41 -0.03
CA GLN A 39 9.41 -1.92 1.10
C GLN A 39 8.82 -1.50 2.44
N GLU A 40 8.10 -0.38 2.52
CA GLU A 40 7.42 0.04 3.75
C GLU A 40 6.41 -1.01 4.21
N LEU A 41 5.76 -1.74 3.30
CA LEU A 41 4.82 -2.82 3.64
C LEU A 41 5.46 -3.99 4.39
N LYS A 42 6.80 -4.10 4.38
CA LYS A 42 7.54 -5.09 5.17
C LYS A 42 7.76 -4.66 6.62
N ASP A 43 7.61 -3.37 6.92
CA ASP A 43 7.78 -2.87 8.27
C ASP A 43 6.52 -3.13 9.10
N GLU A 44 6.59 -4.19 9.90
CA GLU A 44 5.50 -4.63 10.78
C GLU A 44 5.18 -3.62 11.90
N SER A 45 6.08 -2.66 12.17
CA SER A 45 5.82 -1.59 13.16
C SER A 45 4.83 -0.54 12.64
N HIS A 46 4.76 -0.37 11.31
CA HIS A 46 3.87 0.57 10.64
C HIS A 46 2.68 -0.14 9.97
N TRP A 47 2.88 -1.35 9.46
CA TRP A 47 1.91 -2.08 8.66
C TRP A 47 1.56 -3.44 9.27
N THR A 48 0.27 -3.72 9.40
CA THR A 48 -0.20 -5.06 9.77
C THR A 48 -0.81 -5.71 8.54
N MET A 49 -0.16 -6.76 8.04
CA MET A 49 -0.65 -7.52 6.90
C MET A 49 -1.80 -8.45 7.30
N GLY A 50 -2.83 -8.49 6.45
CA GLY A 50 -4.03 -9.30 6.67
C GLY A 50 -5.25 -8.50 7.10
N TRP A 51 -6.42 -9.13 6.98
CA TRP A 51 -7.68 -8.56 7.43
C TRP A 51 -7.94 -8.99 8.88
N LYS A 52 -8.16 -8.03 9.76
CA LYS A 52 -8.52 -8.25 11.17
C LYS A 52 -9.81 -7.53 11.49
#